data_AF-A0A3M1S843-F1
#
_entry.id   AF-A0A3M1S843-F1
#
_cell.length_a   1.000
_cell.length_b   1.000
_cell.length_c   1.000
_cell.angle_alpha   90.00
_cell.angle_beta   90.00
_cell.angle_gamma   90.00
#
_symmetry.space_group_name_H-M   'P 1'
#
loop_
_entity.id
_entity.type
_entity.pdbx_description
1 polymer ?
#
loop_
_entity_poly.entity_id
_entity_poly.type
_entity_poly.pdbx_seq_one_letter_code
_entity_poly.pdbx_strand_id
1 'polypeptide(L)' 'GVPYLKVTGTAEKALQHLKVDRLHLSLSHTQEHAIAIVILERI' A
#
# COMPACT_ATOMS: atom_id res chain seq x y z
N GLY A 1 -4.47 6.29 -14.40
CA GLY A 1 -4.39 6.99 -13.11
C GLY A 1 -3.47 6.20 -12.19
N VAL A 2 -2.71 6.87 -11.32
CA VAL A 2 -1.86 6.19 -10.34
C VAL A 2 -2.76 5.55 -9.28
N PRO A 3 -2.60 4.25 -8.97
CA PRO A 3 -3.42 3.59 -7.96
C PRO A 3 -3.08 4.15 -6.57
N TYR A 4 -4.09 4.33 -5.73
CA TYR A 4 -3.92 4.77 -4.35
C TYR A 4 -4.60 3.78 -3.40
N LEU A 5 -4.04 3.63 -2.20
CA LEU A 5 -4.55 2.73 -1.17
C LEU A 5 -5.21 3.57 -0.06
N LYS A 6 -6.50 3.32 0.21
CA LYS A 6 -7.17 3.82 1.42
C LYS A 6 -7.18 2.70 2.46
N VAL A 7 -6.46 2.89 3.55
CA VAL A 7 -6.36 1.91 4.65
C VAL A 7 -7.24 2.35 5.80
N THR A 8 -7.99 1.43 6.39
CA THR A 8 -8.93 1.73 7.49
C THR A 8 -8.85 0.69 8.61
N GLY A 9 -9.30 1.05 9.80
CA GLY A 9 -9.51 0.11 10.90
C GLY A 9 -8.20 -0.36 11.54
N THR A 10 -8.04 -1.66 11.77
CA THR A 10 -6.85 -2.19 12.46
C THR A 10 -5.56 -1.96 11.66
N ALA A 11 -5.60 -2.06 10.33
CA ALA A 11 -4.45 -1.84 9.48
C ALA A 11 -3.99 -0.37 9.52
N GLU A 12 -4.93 0.57 9.58
CA GLU A 12 -4.63 2.00 9.72
C GLU A 12 -3.91 2.29 11.04
N LYS A 13 -4.41 1.71 12.15
CA LYS A 13 -3.77 1.82 13.47
C LYS A 13 -2.35 1.25 13.47
N ALA A 14 -2.13 0.13 12.77
CA ALA A 14 -0.80 -0.47 12.64
C ALA A 14 0.17 0.45 11.88
N LEU A 15 -0.28 1.06 10.78
CA LEU A 15 0.53 2.02 10.01
C LEU A 15 0.88 3.26 10.84
N GLN A 16 -0.08 3.79 11.62
CA GLN A 16 0.17 4.91 12.53
C GLN A 16 1.19 4.54 13.61
N HIS A 17 1.07 3.37 14.24
CA HIS A 17 2.03 2.89 15.24
C HIS A 17 3.43 2.72 14.66
N LEU A 18 3.51 2.21 13.42
CA LEU A 18 4.75 2.08 12.67
C LEU A 18 5.27 3.42 12.12
N LYS A 19 4.58 4.54 12.33
CA LYS A 19 4.95 5.86 11.79
C LYS A 19 5.25 5.77 10.29
N VAL A 20 4.31 5.21 9.53
CA VAL A 20 4.39 5.20 8.07
C VAL A 20 3.79 6.50 7.56
N ASP A 21 4.58 7.28 6.83
CA ASP A 21 4.17 8.60 6.32
C ASP A 21 3.59 8.50 4.91
N ARG A 22 4.10 7.55 4.10
CA ARG A 22 3.68 7.35 2.70
C ARG A 22 3.54 5.88 2.33
N LEU A 23 2.58 5.61 1.46
CA LEU A 23 2.32 4.30 0.87
C LEU A 23 2.47 4.40 -0.64
N HIS A 24 3.32 3.56 -1.22
CA HIS A 24 3.45 3.43 -2.67
C HIS A 24 2.88 2.08 -3.09
N LEU A 25 2.03 2.09 -4.12
CA LEU A 25 1.40 0.90 -4.67
C LEU A 25 1.74 0.78 -6.16
N SER A 26 2.28 -0.37 -6.54
CA SER A 26 2.43 -0.77 -7.93
C SER A 26 1.66 -2.06 -8.18
N LEU A 27 0.86 -2.07 -9.24
CA LEU A 27 0.04 -3.21 -9.63
C LEU A 27 0.38 -3.58 -11.08
N SER A 28 0.60 -4.86 -11.32
CA SER A 28 0.74 -5.42 -12.66
C SER A 28 -0.01 -6.74 -12.74
N HIS A 29 -0.66 -7.00 -13.87
CA HIS A 29 -1.37 -8.25 -14.07
C HIS A 29 -1.28 -8.70 -15.54
N THR A 30 -1.31 -10.01 -15.72
CA THR A 30 -1.56 -10.68 -16.99
C THR A 30 -2.96 -11.31 -16.96
N GLN A 31 -3.28 -12.16 -17.93
CA GLN A 31 -4.54 -12.94 -17.88
C GLN A 31 -4.53 -13.98 -16.75
N GLU A 32 -3.36 -14.51 -16.39
CA GLU A 32 -3.23 -15.63 -15.45
C GLU A 32 -2.77 -15.19 -14.07
N HIS A 33 -2.10 -14.05 -13.95
CA HIS A 33 -1.45 -13.63 -12.72
C HIS A 33 -1.67 -12.16 -12.40
N ALA A 34 -1.69 -11.84 -11.10
CA ALA A 34 -1.68 -10.46 -10.60
C ALA A 34 -0.63 -10.32 -9.51
N ILE A 35 0.13 -9.23 -9.55
CA ILE A 35 1.18 -8.90 -8.59
C ILE A 35 0.94 -7.48 -8.08
N ALA A 36 1.06 -7.32 -6.76
CA ALA A 36 1.03 -6.04 -6.08
C ALA A 36 2.31 -5.86 -5.27
N ILE A 37 2.95 -4.70 -5.41
CA ILE A 37 4.08 -4.29 -4.58
C ILE A 37 3.63 -3.08 -3.77
N VAL A 38 3.81 -3.17 -2.46
CA VAL A 38 3.51 -2.08 -1.52
C VAL A 38 4.79 -1.69 -0.78
N ILE A 39 5.13 -0.41 -0.81
CA ILE A 39 6.25 0.14 -0.05
C ILE A 39 5.71 1.06 1.04
N LEU A 40 6.12 0.81 2.28
CA LEU A 40 5.83 1.65 3.45
C LEU A 40 7.05 2.55 3.69
N GLU A 41 6.90 3.85 3.53
CA GLU A 41 7.98 4.83 3.69
C GLU A 41 7.79 5.62 5.00
N ARG A 42 8.90 5.83 5.71
CA ARG A 42 9.01 6.71 6.88
C ARG A 42 10.02 7.81 6.57
N ILE A 43 9.68 9.06 6.86
CA ILE A 43 10.50 10.25 6.60
C ILE A 43 10.91 10.92 7.92
#